data_AF-A0A7C4YVI8-F1
#
_entry.id   AF-A0A7C4YVI8-F1
#
_cell.length_a   1.000
_cell.length_b   1.000
_cell.length_c   1.000
_cell.angle_alpha   90.00
_cell.angle_beta   90.00
_cell.angle_gamma   90.00
#
_symmetry.space_group_name_H-M   'P 1'
#
loop_
_entity.id
_entity.type
_entity.pdbx_description
1 polymer ?
#
loop_
_entity_poly.entity_id
_entity_poly.type
_entity_poly.pdbx_seq_one_letter_code
_entity_poly.pdbx_strand_id
1 'polypeptide(L)'
;MARDSRTTVHALSIRQPWAALIVLGLKTVEVRRWATPRRGPLLIHAARLPDPRCEVWENLPPEAQPVARQYGGIIGIADLVDCLVYESPEEFAWDRPRHWNPPEWFKPPRLFGFQFANPSQLPFQPALGWMRIFRIDLEKKKMRGSRSKS
;
A
#
# COMPACT_ATOMS: atom_id res chain seq x y z
N MET A 1 17.77 -15.85 -28.98
CA MET A 1 16.76 -14.86 -28.54
C MET A 1 16.76 -14.83 -27.02
N ALA A 2 17.19 -13.73 -26.40
CA ALA A 2 17.26 -13.63 -24.93
C ALA A 2 15.85 -13.51 -24.36
N ARG A 3 15.45 -14.43 -23.46
CA ARG A 3 14.21 -14.28 -22.68
C ARG A 3 14.37 -13.06 -21.78
N ASP A 4 13.60 -12.01 -22.08
CA ASP A 4 13.44 -10.85 -21.22
C ASP A 4 12.90 -11.33 -19.87
N SER A 5 13.75 -11.35 -18.84
CA SER A 5 13.43 -11.94 -17.54
C SER A 5 12.78 -10.92 -16.60
N ARG A 6 11.81 -10.15 -17.10
CA ARG A 6 11.03 -9.21 -16.30
C ARG A 6 9.89 -9.95 -15.62
N THR A 7 9.75 -9.75 -14.32
CA THR A 7 8.54 -10.15 -13.60
C THR A 7 7.67 -8.92 -13.45
N THR A 8 6.52 -8.89 -14.14
CA THR A 8 5.53 -7.84 -13.97
C THR A 8 4.74 -8.09 -12.69
N VAL A 9 4.91 -7.20 -11.72
CA VAL A 9 4.15 -7.17 -10.47
C VAL A 9 3.20 -5.98 -10.48
N HIS A 10 2.14 -6.05 -9.69
CA HIS A 10 1.18 -4.96 -9.59
C HIS A 10 1.43 -4.16 -8.32
N ALA A 11 1.15 -2.87 -8.37
CA ALA A 11 1.33 -1.93 -7.29
C ALA A 11 0.07 -1.08 -7.07
N LEU A 12 -0.09 -0.57 -5.85
CA LEU A 12 -1.07 0.46 -5.50
C LEU A 12 -0.37 1.66 -4.88
N SER A 13 -0.65 2.84 -5.42
CA SER A 13 -0.15 4.10 -4.88
C SER A 13 -1.05 4.60 -3.76
N ILE A 14 -0.48 4.77 -2.57
CA ILE A 14 -1.16 5.17 -1.33
C ILE A 14 -0.44 6.40 -0.78
N ARG A 15 -1.19 7.40 -0.29
CA ARG A 15 -0.60 8.59 0.32
C ARG A 15 0.00 8.26 1.68
N GLN A 16 1.10 8.92 2.04
CA GLN A 16 1.60 8.84 3.40
C GLN A 16 0.67 9.59 4.37
N PRO A 17 0.56 9.13 5.63
CA PRO A 17 1.33 8.02 6.20
C PRO A 17 0.64 6.66 6.08
N TRP A 18 -0.50 6.58 5.39
CA TRP A 18 -1.29 5.34 5.26
C TRP A 18 -0.51 4.21 4.61
N ALA A 19 0.36 4.52 3.64
CA ALA A 19 1.22 3.54 3.00
C ALA A 19 2.15 2.86 4.02
N ALA A 20 2.81 3.65 4.88
CA ALA A 20 3.64 3.14 5.97
C ALA A 20 2.83 2.31 6.97
N LEU A 21 1.65 2.78 7.38
CA LEU A 21 0.79 2.05 8.32
C LEU A 21 0.35 0.69 7.78
N ILE A 22 0.11 0.56 6.47
CA ILE A 22 -0.21 -0.72 5.84
C ILE A 22 1.00 -1.65 5.83
N VAL A 23 2.16 -1.15 5.41
CA VAL A 23 3.39 -1.95 5.31
C VAL A 23 3.90 -2.42 6.68
N LEU A 24 3.59 -1.67 7.75
CA LEU A 24 3.90 -2.04 9.13
C LEU A 24 2.80 -2.90 9.79
N GLY A 25 1.69 -3.17 9.09
CA GLY A 25 0.58 -3.96 9.63
C GLY A 25 -0.28 -3.26 10.69
N LEU A 26 -0.10 -1.96 10.87
CA LEU A 26 -0.89 -1.14 11.81
C LEU A 26 -2.28 -0.79 11.26
N LYS A 27 -2.41 -0.74 9.93
CA LYS A 27 -3.66 -0.49 9.19
C LYS A 27 -3.88 -1.59 8.17
N THR A 28 -5.05 -2.23 8.20
CA THR A 28 -5.33 -3.41 7.37
C THR A 28 -6.29 -3.15 6.22
N VAL A 29 -6.93 -1.97 6.16
CA VAL A 29 -7.87 -1.63 5.08
C VAL A 29 -7.56 -0.27 4.48
N GLU A 30 -7.36 -0.21 3.16
CA GLU A 30 -7.25 1.04 2.39
C GLU A 30 -8.59 1.40 1.74
N VAL A 31 -9.07 2.63 1.90
CA VAL A 31 -10.39 3.03 1.39
C VAL A 31 -10.28 3.69 0.03
N ARG A 32 -11.13 3.27 -0.92
CA ARG A 32 -11.16 3.75 -2.30
C ARG A 32 -12.59 4.00 -2.78
N ARG A 33 -12.71 4.81 -3.84
CA ARG A 33 -13.97 5.07 -4.55
C ARG A 33 -14.25 4.08 -5.68
N TRP A 34 -13.43 3.05 -5.84
CA TRP A 34 -13.52 2.08 -6.92
C TRP A 34 -13.20 0.67 -6.41
N ALA A 35 -13.89 -0.32 -6.96
CA ALA A 35 -13.71 -1.74 -6.62
C ALA A 35 -12.60 -2.40 -7.44
N THR A 36 -12.09 -3.53 -6.94
CA THR A 36 -11.18 -4.38 -7.72
C THR A 36 -11.46 -5.87 -7.52
N PRO A 37 -11.45 -6.67 -8.60
CA PRO A 37 -11.50 -8.13 -8.49
C PRO A 37 -10.13 -8.73 -8.15
N ARG A 38 -9.06 -7.91 -8.14
CA ARG A 38 -7.69 -8.39 -7.94
C ARG A 38 -7.50 -8.96 -6.53
N ARG A 39 -6.76 -10.05 -6.42
CA ARG A 39 -6.29 -10.64 -5.17
C ARG A 39 -4.83 -11.05 -5.25
N GLY A 40 -4.23 -11.29 -4.10
CA GLY A 40 -2.83 -11.70 -3.96
C GLY A 40 -1.85 -10.54 -3.85
N PRO A 41 -0.53 -10.79 -4.07
CA PRO A 41 0.51 -9.83 -3.73
C PRO A 41 0.39 -8.52 -4.52
N LEU A 42 0.56 -7.41 -3.80
CA LEU A 42 0.52 -6.06 -4.33
C LEU A 42 1.63 -5.23 -3.69
N LEU A 43 2.47 -4.62 -4.52
CA LEU A 43 3.46 -3.66 -4.03
C LEU A 43 2.74 -2.41 -3.50
N ILE A 44 3.23 -1.91 -2.37
CA ILE A 44 2.75 -0.66 -1.77
C ILE A 44 3.70 0.46 -2.18
N HIS A 45 3.18 1.39 -2.97
CA HIS A 45 3.88 2.58 -3.43
C HIS A 45 3.47 3.78 -2.56
N ALA A 46 4.45 4.46 -1.95
CA ALA A 46 4.23 5.73 -1.27
C ALA A 46 4.10 6.86 -2.30
N ALA A 47 2.91 7.48 -2.38
CA ALA A 47 2.68 8.59 -3.29
C ALA A 47 3.61 9.79 -2.99
N ARG A 48 3.87 10.63 -4.00
CA ARG A 48 4.69 11.84 -3.84
C ARG A 48 4.03 12.91 -2.97
N LEU A 49 2.70 12.99 -3.03
CA LEU A 49 1.93 13.93 -2.21
C LEU A 49 1.39 13.19 -0.97
N PRO A 50 1.70 13.67 0.25
CA PRO A 50 1.14 13.11 1.48
C PRO A 50 -0.36 13.39 1.59
N ASP A 51 -1.00 12.68 2.51
CA ASP A 51 -2.32 13.04 3.01
C ASP A 51 -2.21 14.32 3.85
N PRO A 52 -3.07 15.31 3.62
CA PRO A 52 -2.98 16.61 4.31
C PRO A 52 -3.47 16.58 5.76
N ARG A 53 -4.07 15.49 6.24
CA ARG A 53 -4.60 15.36 7.61
C ARG A 53 -3.50 15.35 8.66
N CYS A 54 -3.32 16.45 9.37
CA CYS A 54 -2.25 16.61 10.37
C CYS A 54 -2.43 15.67 11.57
N GLU A 55 -3.66 15.37 11.96
CA GLU A 55 -3.98 14.58 13.14
C GLU A 55 -3.36 13.18 13.06
N VAL A 56 -3.32 12.58 11.87
CA VAL A 56 -2.72 11.25 11.74
C VAL A 56 -1.19 11.31 11.79
N TRP A 57 -0.58 12.40 11.30
CA TRP A 57 0.87 12.59 11.33
C TRP A 57 1.40 12.83 12.74
N GLU A 58 0.67 13.62 13.53
CA GLU A 58 1.00 13.92 14.93
C GLU A 58 0.93 12.68 15.82
N ASN A 59 0.00 11.76 15.52
CA ASN A 59 -0.22 10.53 16.28
C ASN A 59 0.46 9.30 15.64
N LEU A 60 1.44 9.49 14.74
CA LEU A 60 2.19 8.37 14.18
C LEU A 60 3.03 7.69 15.26
N PRO A 61 2.97 6.35 15.37
CA PRO A 61 3.91 5.61 16.20
C PRO A 61 5.36 5.94 15.79
N PRO A 62 6.30 6.11 16.74
CA PRO A 62 7.70 6.45 16.44
C PRO A 62 8.35 5.54 15.39
N GLU A 63 8.05 4.23 15.45
CA GLU A 63 8.51 3.21 14.52
C GLU A 63 7.98 3.40 13.08
N ALA A 64 6.84 4.09 12.91
CA ALA A 64 6.26 4.37 11.60
C ALA A 64 6.88 5.60 10.92
N GLN A 65 7.48 6.52 11.68
CA GLN A 65 8.00 7.77 11.13
C GLN A 65 9.07 7.59 10.05
N PRO A 66 10.07 6.69 10.18
CA PRO A 66 11.08 6.50 9.12
C PRO A 66 10.47 6.03 7.80
N VAL A 67 9.48 5.14 7.85
CA VAL A 67 8.78 4.63 6.66
C VAL A 67 7.84 5.70 6.08
N ALA A 68 7.16 6.45 6.94
CA ALA A 68 6.26 7.52 6.52
C ALA A 68 6.97 8.70 5.82
N ARG A 69 8.28 8.86 6.04
CA ARG A 69 9.13 9.86 5.36
C ARG A 69 9.64 9.42 3.97
N GLN A 70 9.28 8.23 3.50
CA GLN A 70 9.59 7.76 2.15
C GLN A 70 8.47 8.13 1.18
N TYR A 71 8.82 8.70 0.02
CA TYR A 71 7.86 9.19 -0.98
C TYR A 71 8.31 8.84 -2.40
N GLY A 72 7.36 8.68 -3.32
CA GLY A 72 7.65 8.47 -4.74
C GLY A 72 8.34 7.14 -5.03
N GLY A 73 7.98 6.08 -4.32
CA GLY A 73 8.58 4.76 -4.53
C GLY A 73 7.90 3.64 -3.77
N ILE A 74 8.38 2.43 -4.04
CA ILE A 74 7.94 1.20 -3.37
C ILE A 74 8.59 1.12 -2.00
N ILE A 75 7.77 0.84 -0.99
CA ILE A 75 8.18 0.74 0.41
C ILE A 75 7.86 -0.62 1.04
N GLY A 76 7.05 -1.44 0.35
CA GLY A 76 6.64 -2.74 0.87
C GLY A 76 5.77 -3.52 -0.11
N ILE A 77 5.29 -4.66 0.38
CA ILE A 77 4.35 -5.54 -0.30
C ILE A 77 3.33 -6.05 0.72
N ALA A 78 2.09 -6.26 0.29
CA ALA A 78 1.06 -6.89 1.09
C ALA A 78 0.10 -7.68 0.18
N ASP A 79 -0.54 -8.69 0.73
CA ASP A 79 -1.55 -9.47 0.00
C ASP A 79 -2.89 -8.74 0.04
N LEU A 80 -3.42 -8.39 -1.13
CA LEU A 80 -4.81 -7.93 -1.24
C LEU A 80 -5.73 -9.16 -1.13
N VAL A 81 -6.34 -9.34 0.03
CA VAL A 81 -7.15 -10.53 0.34
C VAL A 81 -8.64 -10.29 0.14
N ASP A 82 -9.10 -9.05 0.26
CA ASP A 82 -10.50 -8.72 -0.02
C ASP A 82 -10.73 -7.29 -0.53
N CYS A 83 -11.92 -7.05 -1.08
CA CYS A 83 -12.44 -5.76 -1.50
C CYS A 83 -13.84 -5.60 -0.91
N LEU A 84 -13.87 -5.12 0.34
CA LEU A 84 -15.08 -4.85 1.10
C LEU A 84 -15.90 -3.75 0.42
N VAL A 85 -17.23 -3.81 0.56
CA VAL A 85 -18.16 -2.78 0.10
C VAL A 85 -18.81 -2.17 1.33
N TYR A 86 -18.79 -0.85 1.41
CA TYR A 86 -19.54 -0.09 2.40
C TYR A 86 -20.63 0.68 1.66
N GLU A 87 -21.88 0.32 1.89
CA GLU A 87 -23.06 0.96 1.29
C GLU A 87 -23.72 1.96 2.25
N SER A 88 -23.30 1.97 3.52
CA SER A 88 -23.81 2.89 4.55
C SER A 88 -22.69 3.46 5.45
N PRO A 89 -22.91 4.62 6.10
CA PRO A 89 -22.03 5.14 7.14
C PRO A 89 -21.83 4.16 8.30
N GLU A 90 -22.84 3.34 8.63
CA GLU A 90 -22.82 2.37 9.72
C GLU A 90 -21.85 1.22 9.42
N GLU A 91 -21.93 0.64 8.22
CA GLU A 91 -20.99 -0.38 7.75
C GLU A 91 -19.56 0.17 7.71
N PHE A 92 -19.39 1.40 7.23
CA PHE A 92 -18.10 2.06 7.21
C PHE A 92 -17.55 2.28 8.62
N ALA A 93 -18.39 2.74 9.56
CA ALA A 93 -17.99 2.98 10.94
C ALA A 93 -17.54 1.69 11.66
N TRP A 94 -18.15 0.54 11.32
CA TRP A 94 -17.79 -0.75 11.89
C TRP A 94 -16.31 -1.10 11.64
N ASP A 95 -15.82 -0.85 10.43
CA ASP A 95 -14.43 -1.13 10.05
C ASP A 95 -13.45 0.04 10.35
N ARG A 96 -13.91 1.08 11.08
CA ARG A 96 -13.08 2.21 11.48
C ARG A 96 -11.75 1.79 12.15
N PRO A 97 -11.68 0.79 13.05
CA PRO A 97 -10.40 0.35 13.62
C PRO A 97 -9.40 -0.17 12.58
N ARG A 98 -9.87 -0.59 11.40
CA ARG A 98 -9.05 -1.18 10.33
C ARG A 98 -8.62 -0.18 9.27
N HIS A 99 -9.43 0.87 9.04
CA HIS A 99 -9.14 1.90 8.04
C HIS A 99 -8.88 3.31 8.58
N TRP A 100 -9.18 3.59 9.85
CA TRP A 100 -8.83 4.84 10.55
C TRP A 100 -9.41 6.11 9.93
N ASN A 101 -10.56 6.00 9.26
CA ASN A 101 -11.30 7.17 8.80
C ASN A 101 -12.50 7.35 9.72
N PRO A 102 -12.83 8.60 10.09
CA PRO A 102 -14.02 8.85 10.89
C PRO A 102 -15.29 8.62 10.04
N PRO A 103 -16.44 8.26 10.65
CA PRO A 103 -17.66 7.91 9.90
C PRO A 103 -18.12 8.97 8.89
N GLU A 104 -17.91 10.25 9.21
CA GLU A 104 -18.26 11.42 8.39
C GLU A 104 -17.44 11.49 7.08
N TRP A 105 -16.36 10.71 6.99
CA TRP A 105 -15.58 10.55 5.78
C TRP A 105 -16.31 9.72 4.72
N PHE A 106 -17.32 8.92 5.11
CA PHE A 106 -18.12 8.15 4.17
C PHE A 106 -18.69 9.06 3.06
N LYS A 107 -18.69 8.55 1.83
CA LYS A 107 -19.26 9.24 0.67
C LYS A 107 -20.23 8.30 -0.04
N PRO A 108 -21.54 8.62 -0.07
CA PRO A 108 -22.51 7.82 -0.79
C PRO A 108 -22.22 7.85 -2.31
N PRO A 109 -22.71 6.85 -3.07
CA PRO A 109 -23.58 5.76 -2.60
C PRO A 109 -22.81 4.62 -1.94
N ARG A 110 -21.49 4.53 -2.12
CA ARG A 110 -20.66 3.47 -1.54
C ARG A 110 -19.17 3.81 -1.54
N LEU A 111 -18.42 3.18 -0.65
CA LEU A 111 -16.96 3.12 -0.65
C LEU A 111 -16.48 1.68 -0.67
N PHE A 112 -15.21 1.48 -1.02
CA PHE A 112 -14.59 0.15 -1.08
C PHE A 112 -13.39 0.07 -0.15
N GLY A 113 -13.31 -0.99 0.64
CA GLY A 113 -12.20 -1.27 1.55
C GLY A 113 -11.28 -2.35 0.97
N PHE A 114 -10.10 -1.99 0.53
CA PHE A 114 -9.09 -2.95 0.08
C PHE A 114 -8.41 -3.54 1.31
N GLN A 115 -8.73 -4.78 1.64
CA GLN A 115 -8.20 -5.48 2.80
C GLN A 115 -6.84 -6.10 2.48
N PHE A 116 -5.85 -5.75 3.28
CA PHE A 116 -4.49 -6.26 3.19
C PHE A 116 -4.17 -7.25 4.32
N ALA A 117 -3.36 -8.26 3.99
CA ALA A 117 -2.76 -9.21 4.92
C ALA A 117 -1.27 -9.43 4.59
N ASN A 118 -0.56 -10.11 5.49
CA ASN A 118 0.87 -10.47 5.34
C ASN A 118 1.76 -9.32 4.86
N PRO A 119 1.71 -8.14 5.49
CA PRO A 119 2.54 -7.02 5.06
C PRO A 119 4.01 -7.33 5.32
N SER A 120 4.86 -6.96 4.37
CA SER A 120 6.31 -7.00 4.51
C SER A 120 6.88 -5.67 4.02
N GLN A 121 7.69 -5.05 4.87
CA GLN A 121 8.52 -3.93 4.46
C GLN A 121 9.57 -4.39 3.46
N LEU A 122 9.84 -3.56 2.46
CA LEU A 122 10.88 -3.77 1.47
C LEU A 122 11.86 -2.58 1.51
N PRO A 123 13.12 -2.78 1.04
CA PRO A 123 14.01 -1.65 0.80
C PRO A 123 13.35 -0.64 -0.15
N PHE A 124 13.49 0.65 0.15
CA PHE A 124 12.91 1.70 -0.68
C PHE A 124 13.45 1.63 -2.12
N GLN A 125 12.54 1.60 -3.08
CA GLN A 125 12.87 1.61 -4.50
C GLN A 125 12.11 2.75 -5.19
N PRO A 126 12.79 3.77 -5.74
CA PRO A 126 12.15 4.82 -6.52
C PRO A 126 11.33 4.23 -7.67
N ALA A 127 10.10 4.72 -7.84
CA ALA A 127 9.21 4.29 -8.91
C ALA A 127 8.19 5.40 -9.21
N LEU A 128 7.74 5.50 -10.46
CA LEU A 128 6.62 6.37 -10.79
C LEU A 128 5.33 5.74 -10.28
N GLY A 129 4.60 6.47 -9.45
CA GLY A 129 3.24 6.11 -9.07
C GLY A 129 2.26 6.35 -10.21
N TRP A 130 1.16 5.61 -10.22
CA TRP A 130 0.08 5.79 -11.17
C TRP A 130 -1.30 5.72 -10.51
N MET A 131 -2.34 6.07 -11.27
CA MET A 131 -3.72 5.89 -10.85
C MET A 131 -4.10 4.40 -10.80
N ARG A 132 -5.02 4.07 -9.89
CA ARG A 132 -5.54 2.70 -9.68
C ARG A 132 -4.40 1.72 -9.38
N ILE A 133 -4.65 0.43 -9.59
CA ILE A 133 -3.59 -0.58 -9.58
C ILE A 133 -2.85 -0.49 -10.91
N PHE A 134 -1.52 -0.45 -10.85
CA PHE A 134 -0.64 -0.33 -12.02
C PHE A 134 0.44 -1.40 -12.02
N ARG A 135 1.08 -1.59 -13.17
CA ARG A 135 2.13 -2.60 -13.37
C ARG A 135 3.51 -1.98 -13.15
N ILE A 136 4.39 -2.74 -12.54
CA ILE A 136 5.81 -2.45 -12.38
C ILE A 136 6.58 -3.66 -12.91
N ASP A 137 7.49 -3.41 -13.84
CA ASP A 137 8.41 -4.42 -14.31
C ASP A 137 9.65 -4.40 -13.41
N LEU A 138 9.81 -5.45 -12.61
CA LEU A 138 11.03 -5.64 -11.83
C LEU A 138 12.07 -6.36 -12.68
N GLU A 139 13.23 -5.73 -12.83
CA GLU A 139 14.39 -6.40 -13.38
C GLU A 139 14.95 -7.40 -12.35
N LYS A 140 15.15 -8.66 -12.77
CA LYS A 140 15.90 -9.61 -11.95
C LYS A 140 17.36 -9.17 -11.87
N LYS A 141 17.77 -8.56 -10.76
CA LYS A 141 19.21 -8.42 -10.47
C LYS A 141 19.81 -9.81 -10.37
N LYS A 142 20.76 -10.15 -11.25
CA LYS A 142 21.62 -11.33 -11.11
C LYS A 142 22.33 -11.22 -9.75
N MET A 143 21.97 -12.05 -8.79
CA MET A 143 22.78 -12.25 -7.59
C MET A 143 24.12 -12.86 -8.05
N ARG A 144 25.15 -12.03 -8.23
CA ARG A 144 26.52 -12.53 -8.31
C ARG A 144 26.90 -12.95 -6.90
N GLY A 145 26.92 -14.26 -6.66
CA GLY A 145 27.39 -14.82 -5.40
C GLY A 145 28.82 -14.37 -5.14
N SER A 146 29.01 -13.61 -4.07
CA SER A 146 30.31 -13.48 -3.43
C SER A 146 30.62 -14.83 -2.78
N ARG A 147 31.43 -15.66 -3.45
CA ARG A 147 32.26 -16.65 -2.77
C ARG A 147 33.64 -16.02 -2.61
N SER A 148 33.89 -15.40 -1.46
CA SER A 148 35.26 -15.20 -0.99
C SER A 148 35.70 -16.47 -0.26
N LYS A 149 36.71 -17.11 -0.85
CA LYS A 149 37.40 -18.32 -0.39
C LYS A 149 38.03 -18.08 0.99
N SER A 150 37.99 -19.11 1.83
CA SER A 150 39.03 -19.38 2.84
C SER A 150 40.03 -20.35 2.24
#